data_AF-A0A2D4K196-F1
#
_entry.id   AF-A0A2D4K196-F1
#
_cell.length_a   1.000
_cell.length_b   1.000
_cell.length_c   1.000
_cell.angle_alpha   90.00
_cell.angle_beta   90.00
_cell.angle_gamma   90.00
#
_symmetry.space_group_name_H-M   'P 1'
#
loop_
_entity.id
_entity.type
_entity.pdbx_description
1 polymer ?
#
loop_
_entity_poly.entity_id
_entity_poly.type
_entity_poly.pdbx_seq_one_letter_code
_entity_poly.pdbx_strand_id
1 'polypeptide(L)'
;YRTPEIIDLYSNFPIDEKQDIWALGCILYLLCFRQHPFEDGAKLRIVNGKYSIPQNDTKYTVFHDLIRSALRVNPEERLSITELVNQLQEIAAARNVNPKSPITELLEQNGGYGNYAQPKTSSALVPQNSKPAGQLNNIYNAGLIVAECDQTPGGFFDILRGGTERFFINIKDTSSKVIQSVANYAKGDLDISYITSRIAVMSFPAEGVESAIKNNIEDVRLFLDSKHPGRYAVYNLSPRSYRSSRFHNRVSECGWPARRTPNLQNLYSICKNMHSWLKQDPKNVCIVHCLDGRAASAVVVCSFLCFCRLFTTAEAAVYMFSMKRCPPGIWPSHKRYIEYMCDMMADEPIIPHSKPILIKSIIMTPVPLFSKQRNGCRPFCE
;
A
#
# COMPACT_ATOMS: atom_id res chain seq x y z
N TYR A 1 9.78 6.09 5.53
CA TYR A 1 10.98 5.73 6.30
C TYR A 1 12.14 5.53 5.34
N ARG A 2 12.88 6.60 5.02
CA ARG A 2 14.19 6.50 4.37
C ARG A 2 15.23 6.92 5.40
N THR A 3 16.38 6.27 5.39
CA THR A 3 17.46 6.52 6.33
C THR A 3 18.48 7.50 5.76
N PRO A 4 19.39 8.06 6.58
CA PRO A 4 20.44 8.97 6.11
C PRO A 4 21.34 8.34 5.04
N GLU A 5 21.82 7.11 5.26
CA GLU A 5 22.69 6.37 4.35
C GLU A 5 22.03 6.02 3.00
N ILE A 6 20.68 5.91 2.96
CA ILE A 6 19.90 5.73 1.72
C ILE A 6 19.63 7.07 0.99
N ILE A 7 19.88 8.21 1.63
CA ILE A 7 19.68 9.56 1.06
C ILE A 7 21.00 10.23 0.65
N ASP A 8 22.07 10.00 1.41
CA ASP A 8 23.42 10.46 1.10
C ASP A 8 24.40 9.29 0.96
N LEU A 9 24.56 8.83 -0.29
CA LEU A 9 25.51 7.77 -0.65
C LEU A 9 26.98 8.24 -0.55
N TYR A 10 27.26 9.55 -0.47
CA TYR A 10 28.64 10.06 -0.34
C TYR A 10 29.21 9.87 1.07
N SER A 11 28.35 9.64 2.08
CA SER A 11 28.77 9.28 3.43
C SER A 11 29.39 7.87 3.54
N ASN A 12 29.30 7.03 2.49
CA ASN A 12 29.93 5.69 2.38
C ASN A 12 29.60 4.67 3.50
N PHE A 13 28.56 4.91 4.31
CA PHE A 13 28.09 3.94 5.30
C PHE A 13 27.46 2.70 4.62
N PRO A 14 27.54 1.51 5.24
CA PRO A 14 26.84 0.33 4.77
C PRO A 14 25.31 0.52 4.82
N ILE A 15 24.59 -0.16 3.92
CA ILE A 15 23.13 -0.25 3.92
C ILE A 15 22.77 -1.67 4.33
N ASP A 16 22.53 -1.85 5.63
CA ASP A 16 22.36 -3.12 6.34
C ASP A 16 21.06 -3.14 7.16
N GLU A 17 20.90 -4.05 8.14
CA GLU A 17 19.71 -4.13 8.99
C GLU A 17 19.53 -2.94 9.96
N LYS A 18 20.56 -2.10 10.16
CA LYS A 18 20.39 -0.83 10.90
C LYS A 18 19.41 0.11 10.19
N GLN A 19 19.11 -0.12 8.90
CA GLN A 19 18.09 0.67 8.20
C GLN A 19 16.68 0.44 8.77
N ASP A 20 16.38 -0.80 9.21
CA ASP A 20 15.09 -1.16 9.80
C ASP A 20 14.95 -0.59 11.22
N ILE A 21 16.06 -0.48 11.97
CA ILE A 21 16.08 0.18 13.27
C ILE A 21 15.66 1.65 13.15
N TRP A 22 16.14 2.37 12.13
CA TRP A 22 15.70 3.75 11.85
C TRP A 22 14.21 3.81 11.49
N ALA A 23 13.70 2.84 10.72
CA ALA A 23 12.28 2.75 10.39
C ALA A 23 11.42 2.48 11.65
N LEU A 24 11.85 1.58 12.54
CA LEU A 24 11.23 1.33 13.84
C LEU A 24 11.26 2.58 14.73
N GLY A 25 12.37 3.32 14.78
CA GLY A 25 12.48 4.61 15.49
C GLY A 25 11.49 5.65 14.97
N CYS A 26 11.29 5.73 13.65
CA CYS A 26 10.28 6.61 13.05
C CYS A 26 8.84 6.18 13.40
N ILE A 27 8.57 4.87 13.45
CA ILE A 27 7.25 4.32 13.83
C ILE A 27 6.97 4.57 15.31
N LEU A 28 7.97 4.36 16.18
CA LEU A 28 7.87 4.62 17.62
C LEU A 28 7.56 6.10 17.90
N TYR A 29 8.29 7.02 17.26
CA TYR A 29 7.98 8.46 17.32
C TYR A 29 6.55 8.76 16.87
N LEU A 30 6.10 8.18 15.76
CA LEU A 30 4.74 8.36 15.22
C LEU A 30 3.65 7.84 16.16
N LEU A 31 3.91 6.74 16.88
CA LEU A 31 2.99 6.19 17.89
C LEU A 31 2.90 7.09 19.14
N CYS A 32 4.02 7.68 19.57
CA CYS A 32 4.06 8.62 20.69
C CYS A 32 3.38 9.96 20.36
N PHE A 33 3.78 10.61 19.26
CA PHE A 33 3.45 12.01 19.01
C PHE A 33 2.39 12.23 17.92
N ARG A 34 1.92 11.16 17.24
CA ARG A 34 0.94 11.20 16.13
C ARG A 34 1.37 12.03 14.92
N GLN A 35 2.64 12.42 14.85
CA GLN A 35 3.30 13.19 13.80
C GLN A 35 4.51 12.40 13.29
N HIS A 36 4.92 12.55 12.03
CA HIS A 36 6.13 11.87 11.54
C HIS A 36 7.38 12.71 11.91
N PRO A 37 8.52 12.14 12.34
CA PRO A 37 9.67 12.94 12.79
C PRO A 37 10.31 13.78 11.66
N PHE A 38 10.09 13.38 10.42
CA PHE A 38 10.58 14.07 9.21
C PHE A 38 9.44 14.32 8.22
N GLU A 39 8.64 15.34 8.46
CA GLU A 39 7.53 15.71 7.57
C GLU A 39 8.03 16.37 6.26
N ASP A 40 7.11 16.57 5.31
CA ASP A 40 7.33 17.21 4.00
C ASP A 40 8.43 16.61 3.11
N GLY A 41 8.91 15.39 3.41
CA GLY A 41 9.97 14.75 2.65
C GLY A 41 11.32 15.47 2.75
N ALA A 42 11.55 16.20 3.85
CA ALA A 42 12.71 17.06 4.06
C ALA A 42 14.03 16.27 4.18
N LYS A 43 14.60 15.82 3.05
CA LYS A 43 15.85 15.06 2.94
C LYS A 43 16.98 15.62 3.82
N LEU A 44 17.16 16.94 3.80
CA LEU A 44 18.19 17.63 4.57
C LEU A 44 18.00 17.49 6.09
N ARG A 45 16.76 17.36 6.60
CA ARG A 45 16.52 17.04 8.02
C ARG A 45 16.89 15.60 8.34
N ILE A 46 16.65 14.65 7.43
CA ILE A 46 17.00 13.23 7.63
C ILE A 46 18.53 13.08 7.70
N VAL A 47 19.25 13.60 6.71
CA VAL A 47 20.73 13.54 6.66
C VAL A 47 21.37 14.20 7.89
N ASN A 48 20.82 15.31 8.39
CA ASN A 48 21.30 15.98 9.60
C ASN A 48 20.66 15.45 10.92
N GLY A 49 19.91 14.34 10.90
CA GLY A 49 19.25 13.79 12.09
C GLY A 49 18.25 14.73 12.81
N LYS A 50 17.78 15.79 12.13
CA LYS A 50 17.09 16.93 12.75
C LYS A 50 15.56 16.75 12.82
N TYR A 51 15.12 16.04 13.85
CA TYR A 51 13.73 16.01 14.34
C TYR A 51 13.62 16.81 15.66
N SER A 52 12.47 16.79 16.34
CA SER A 52 12.28 17.50 17.62
C SER A 52 11.26 16.80 18.51
N ILE A 53 11.68 16.37 19.70
CA ILE A 53 10.76 15.83 20.72
C ILE A 53 10.11 17.01 21.48
N PRO A 54 8.79 17.03 21.72
CA PRO A 54 8.15 18.09 22.51
C PRO A 54 8.71 18.17 23.93
N GLN A 55 9.26 19.32 24.31
CA GLN A 55 9.91 19.52 25.62
C GLN A 55 8.96 19.34 26.83
N ASN A 56 7.65 19.46 26.61
CA ASN A 56 6.62 19.33 27.64
C ASN A 56 5.99 17.91 27.69
N ASP A 57 6.51 16.92 26.94
CA ASP A 57 5.99 15.55 27.01
C ASP A 57 6.48 14.83 28.28
N THR A 58 5.52 14.55 29.17
CA THR A 58 5.72 13.71 30.37
C THR A 58 5.23 12.27 30.19
N LYS A 59 4.57 11.94 29.07
CA LYS A 59 3.84 10.67 28.88
C LYS A 59 4.68 9.60 28.17
N TYR A 60 5.54 10.00 27.23
CA TYR A 60 6.37 9.09 26.45
C TYR A 60 7.87 9.24 26.73
N THR A 61 8.25 9.93 27.81
CA THR A 61 9.63 10.09 28.33
C THR A 61 10.45 8.81 28.27
N VAL A 62 9.87 7.69 28.73
CA VAL A 62 10.51 6.36 28.76
C VAL A 62 10.93 5.84 27.37
N PHE A 63 10.34 6.37 26.30
CA PHE A 63 10.69 6.06 24.91
C PHE A 63 11.61 7.10 24.26
N HIS A 64 11.89 8.25 24.90
CA HIS A 64 12.67 9.32 24.28
C HIS A 64 14.10 8.87 23.93
N ASP A 65 14.76 8.13 24.82
CA ASP A 65 16.13 7.67 24.60
C ASP A 65 16.22 6.47 23.63
N LEU A 66 15.19 5.62 23.59
CA LEU A 66 15.03 4.59 22.57
C LEU A 66 14.84 5.21 21.17
N ILE A 67 14.02 6.26 21.06
CA ILE A 67 13.86 7.06 19.83
C ILE A 67 15.20 7.72 19.44
N ARG A 68 15.93 8.32 20.39
CA ARG A 68 17.25 8.95 20.14
C ARG A 68 18.29 7.95 19.63
N SER A 69 18.28 6.73 20.16
CA SER A 69 19.24 5.67 19.81
C SER A 69 18.89 4.99 18.48
N ALA A 70 17.61 4.87 18.15
CA ALA A 70 17.14 4.37 16.86
C ALA A 70 17.29 5.39 15.71
N LEU A 71 17.19 6.70 16.00
CA LEU A 71 17.34 7.79 15.03
C LEU A 71 18.76 8.40 15.00
N ARG A 72 19.79 7.59 15.26
CA ARG A 72 21.20 7.95 15.05
C ARG A 72 21.52 8.01 13.55
N VAL A 73 22.23 9.07 13.14
CA VAL A 73 22.59 9.29 11.73
C VAL A 73 23.58 8.23 11.26
N ASN A 74 24.72 8.12 11.94
CA ASN A 74 25.69 7.03 11.75
C ASN A 74 25.03 5.68 12.07
N PRO A 75 24.99 4.70 11.12
CA PRO A 75 24.48 3.36 11.39
C PRO A 75 25.28 2.57 12.42
N GLU A 76 26.58 2.86 12.60
CA GLU A 76 27.43 2.19 13.60
C GLU A 76 27.00 2.54 15.03
N GLU A 77 26.75 3.84 15.29
CA GLU A 77 26.17 4.34 16.55
C GLU A 77 24.69 3.97 16.75
N ARG A 78 24.01 3.51 15.70
CA ARG A 78 22.58 3.16 15.75
C ARG A 78 22.39 1.84 16.47
N LEU A 79 21.43 1.82 17.40
CA LEU A 79 21.12 0.68 18.25
C LEU A 79 20.95 -0.63 17.44
N SER A 80 21.42 -1.76 17.95
CA SER A 80 21.15 -3.07 17.33
C SER A 80 19.72 -3.55 17.63
N ILE A 81 19.25 -4.55 16.86
CA ILE A 81 17.94 -5.18 17.12
C ILE A 81 17.88 -5.84 18.50
N THR A 82 18.99 -6.44 18.96
CA THR A 82 19.08 -7.09 20.27
C THR A 82 18.93 -6.08 21.41
N GLU A 83 19.65 -4.96 21.34
CA GLU A 83 19.57 -3.90 22.35
C GLU A 83 18.19 -3.21 22.35
N LEU A 84 17.60 -2.98 21.16
CA LEU A 84 16.25 -2.43 21.02
C LEU A 84 15.20 -3.36 21.67
N VAL A 85 15.31 -4.67 21.45
CA VAL A 85 14.43 -5.67 22.07
C VAL A 85 14.63 -5.74 23.58
N ASN A 86 15.87 -5.67 24.08
CA ASN A 86 16.14 -5.67 25.52
C ASN A 86 15.54 -4.44 26.22
N GLN A 87 15.78 -3.23 25.70
CA GLN A 87 15.19 -2.00 26.24
C GLN A 87 13.66 -2.01 26.18
N LEU A 88 13.05 -2.56 25.12
CA LEU A 88 11.60 -2.73 25.04
C LEU A 88 11.06 -3.74 26.07
N GLN A 89 11.80 -4.80 26.41
CA GLN A 89 11.43 -5.75 27.46
C GLN A 89 11.53 -5.11 28.85
N GLU A 90 12.56 -4.31 29.13
CA GLU A 90 12.70 -3.55 30.38
C GLU A 90 11.54 -2.56 30.56
N ILE A 91 11.17 -1.81 29.50
CA ILE A 91 10.02 -0.89 29.53
C ILE A 91 8.70 -1.64 29.70
N ALA A 92 8.54 -2.82 29.09
CA ALA A 92 7.36 -3.65 29.25
C ALA A 92 7.23 -4.17 30.69
N ALA A 93 8.31 -4.68 31.28
CA ALA A 93 8.36 -5.13 32.66
C ALA A 93 8.07 -3.97 33.65
N ALA A 94 8.71 -2.82 33.48
CA ALA A 94 8.48 -1.63 34.31
C ALA A 94 7.04 -1.07 34.21
N ARG A 95 6.29 -1.43 33.16
CA ARG A 95 4.88 -1.07 32.97
C ARG A 95 3.90 -2.24 33.22
N ASN A 96 4.39 -3.40 33.67
CA ASN A 96 3.62 -4.65 33.85
C ASN A 96 2.87 -5.10 32.57
N VAL A 97 3.40 -4.79 31.39
CA VAL A 97 2.83 -5.19 30.09
C VAL A 97 3.47 -6.50 29.64
N ASN A 98 2.65 -7.49 29.29
CA ASN A 98 3.12 -8.71 28.64
C ASN A 98 3.19 -8.48 27.11
N PRO A 99 4.37 -8.43 26.47
CA PRO A 99 4.48 -8.22 25.03
C PRO A 99 4.04 -9.43 24.19
N LYS A 100 3.65 -10.55 24.82
CA LYS A 100 3.14 -11.77 24.17
C LYS A 100 1.63 -11.99 24.36
N SER A 101 0.93 -11.17 25.14
CA SER A 101 -0.52 -11.33 25.31
C SER A 101 -1.32 -10.66 24.18
N PRO A 102 -2.57 -11.08 23.94
CA PRO A 102 -3.44 -10.44 22.96
C PRO A 102 -3.66 -8.95 23.24
N ILE A 103 -3.60 -8.13 22.18
CA ILE A 103 -3.83 -6.67 22.26
C ILE A 103 -5.21 -6.33 22.88
N THR A 104 -6.19 -7.24 22.76
CA THR A 104 -7.52 -7.13 23.37
C THR A 104 -7.47 -6.90 24.89
N GLU A 105 -6.66 -7.68 25.61
CA GLU A 105 -6.54 -7.59 27.08
C GLU A 105 -5.97 -6.22 27.50
N LEU A 106 -5.03 -5.69 26.73
CA LEU A 106 -4.44 -4.36 26.96
C LEU A 106 -5.42 -3.23 26.65
N LEU A 107 -6.37 -3.41 25.73
CA LEU A 107 -7.42 -2.43 25.45
C LEU A 107 -8.48 -2.39 26.56
N GLU A 108 -8.79 -3.54 27.15
CA GLU A 108 -9.69 -3.65 28.30
C GLU A 108 -9.07 -2.99 29.55
N GLN A 109 -7.80 -3.32 29.87
CA GLN A 109 -7.06 -2.70 30.97
C GLN A 109 -6.90 -1.18 30.85
N ASN A 110 -6.87 -0.64 29.63
CA ASN A 110 -6.75 0.81 29.36
C ASN A 110 -8.11 1.52 29.15
N GLY A 111 -9.23 0.87 29.49
CA GLY A 111 -10.54 1.53 29.60
C GLY A 111 -11.43 1.51 28.35
N GLY A 112 -11.09 0.72 27.33
CA GLY A 112 -11.95 0.45 26.18
C GLY A 112 -12.12 1.61 25.17
N TYR A 113 -13.06 1.44 24.23
CA TYR A 113 -13.34 2.44 23.20
C TYR A 113 -14.05 3.67 23.78
N GLY A 114 -13.56 4.86 23.42
CA GLY A 114 -13.95 6.12 24.07
C GLY A 114 -15.41 6.50 23.89
N ASN A 115 -16.19 6.44 24.98
CA ASN A 115 -17.51 7.03 25.07
C ASN A 115 -17.42 8.55 25.31
N TYR A 116 -17.99 9.35 24.39
CA TYR A 116 -18.25 10.76 24.61
C TYR A 116 -19.44 10.95 25.58
N ALA A 117 -19.20 10.78 26.88
CA ALA A 117 -20.17 11.10 27.93
C ALA A 117 -20.02 12.56 28.40
N GLN A 118 -21.10 13.33 28.39
CA GLN A 118 -21.12 14.68 28.95
C GLN A 118 -21.00 14.65 30.48
N PRO A 119 -20.34 15.65 31.11
CA PRO A 119 -20.28 15.72 32.57
C PRO A 119 -21.67 15.97 33.16
N LYS A 120 -22.14 15.05 34.01
CA LYS A 120 -23.26 15.32 34.94
C LYS A 120 -22.73 15.49 36.35
N THR A 121 -23.25 16.51 37.01
CA THR A 121 -22.83 16.97 38.34
C THR A 121 -23.26 16.01 39.45
N SER A 122 -22.49 16.01 40.53
CA SER A 122 -22.69 15.19 41.71
C SER A 122 -23.90 15.61 42.56
N SER A 123 -24.61 14.61 43.07
CA SER A 123 -25.39 14.69 44.31
C SER A 123 -25.33 13.33 45.01
N ALA A 124 -25.28 13.32 46.34
CA ALA A 124 -25.18 12.12 47.17
C ALA A 124 -26.38 12.01 48.10
N LEU A 125 -26.65 10.82 48.65
CA LEU A 125 -27.27 10.61 49.98
C LEU A 125 -27.30 9.12 50.40
N VAL A 126 -26.46 8.78 51.38
CA VAL A 126 -26.65 7.94 52.60
C VAL A 126 -27.58 6.68 52.58
N PRO A 127 -27.16 5.52 53.16
CA PRO A 127 -27.87 4.22 53.08
C PRO A 127 -28.65 3.81 54.34
N GLN A 128 -29.31 2.63 54.32
CA GLN A 128 -29.74 1.89 55.53
C GLN A 128 -29.69 0.35 55.37
N ASN A 129 -29.75 -0.36 56.50
CA ASN A 129 -29.44 -1.80 56.63
C ASN A 129 -30.68 -2.72 56.68
N SER A 130 -30.52 -3.98 56.22
CA SER A 130 -30.84 -5.17 57.04
C SER A 130 -30.24 -6.48 56.49
N LYS A 131 -30.16 -7.50 57.36
CA LYS A 131 -29.61 -8.86 57.21
C LYS A 131 -30.34 -9.75 58.26
N PRO A 132 -30.24 -11.10 58.29
CA PRO A 132 -29.67 -12.06 57.32
C PRO A 132 -30.53 -13.35 57.12
N ALA A 133 -29.92 -14.38 56.50
CA ALA A 133 -30.11 -15.83 56.72
C ALA A 133 -31.24 -16.60 55.98
N GLY A 134 -30.98 -17.90 55.79
CA GLY A 134 -31.85 -18.88 55.11
C GLY A 134 -31.11 -19.69 54.03
N GLN A 135 -30.82 -20.97 54.28
CA GLN A 135 -30.13 -21.89 53.35
C GLN A 135 -31.10 -22.93 52.75
N LEU A 136 -30.76 -23.43 51.54
CA LEU A 136 -31.14 -24.70 50.89
C LEU A 136 -32.64 -25.12 50.96
N ASN A 137 -33.28 -25.45 49.84
CA ASN A 137 -32.96 -26.71 49.15
C ASN A 137 -33.36 -26.73 47.65
N ASN A 138 -33.20 -27.90 47.01
CA ASN A 138 -33.21 -28.09 45.55
C ASN A 138 -34.34 -29.04 45.08
N ILE A 139 -34.51 -29.16 43.75
CA ILE A 139 -35.29 -30.18 43.00
C ILE A 139 -36.83 -29.98 42.96
N TYR A 140 -37.37 -29.63 41.78
CA TYR A 140 -38.04 -30.58 40.87
C TYR A 140 -38.10 -30.01 39.42
N ASN A 141 -38.45 -30.84 38.44
CA ASN A 141 -38.04 -30.66 37.03
C ASN A 141 -39.13 -31.07 36.01
N ALA A 142 -39.36 -30.23 34.99
CA ALA A 142 -39.94 -30.57 33.67
C ALA A 142 -39.84 -29.33 32.72
N GLY A 143 -39.54 -29.43 31.43
CA GLY A 143 -39.10 -30.58 30.61
C GLY A 143 -39.23 -30.31 29.09
N LEU A 144 -38.63 -31.18 28.25
CA LEU A 144 -38.69 -31.23 26.76
C LEU A 144 -37.98 -30.05 26.04
N ILE A 145 -37.36 -30.15 24.84
CA ILE A 145 -36.96 -31.22 23.88
C ILE A 145 -35.93 -30.54 22.90
N VAL A 146 -35.07 -31.14 22.05
CA VAL A 146 -34.25 -32.39 21.90
C VAL A 146 -33.74 -32.37 20.43
N ALA A 147 -32.52 -32.73 20.04
CA ALA A 147 -31.22 -32.91 20.72
C ALA A 147 -30.08 -32.92 19.66
N GLU A 148 -28.80 -32.99 20.06
CA GLU A 148 -27.65 -33.28 19.19
C GLU A 148 -27.37 -34.80 19.09
N CYS A 149 -26.36 -35.21 18.31
CA CYS A 149 -25.93 -36.61 18.17
C CYS A 149 -24.41 -36.77 18.35
N ASP A 150 -24.00 -37.71 19.20
CA ASP A 150 -22.61 -37.93 19.63
C ASP A 150 -21.71 -38.63 18.59
N GLN A 151 -20.40 -38.40 18.71
CA GLN A 151 -19.46 -39.50 19.00
C GLN A 151 -18.04 -39.06 19.43
N THR A 152 -17.43 -39.88 20.29
CA THR A 152 -16.07 -39.84 20.86
C THR A 152 -15.70 -41.26 21.34
N PRO A 153 -14.50 -41.58 21.87
CA PRO A 153 -13.19 -40.89 21.85
C PRO A 153 -12.05 -41.82 21.33
N GLY A 154 -10.77 -41.42 21.44
CA GLY A 154 -9.69 -42.41 21.55
C GLY A 154 -8.24 -41.99 21.26
N GLY A 155 -7.35 -42.22 22.24
CA GLY A 155 -6.00 -42.79 22.01
C GLY A 155 -4.83 -41.87 21.63
N PHE A 156 -3.72 -41.99 22.37
CA PHE A 156 -2.41 -41.43 22.04
C PHE A 156 -1.34 -42.52 22.26
N PHE A 157 -0.22 -42.47 21.52
CA PHE A 157 0.86 -43.49 21.45
C PHE A 157 0.43 -44.84 20.78
N ASP A 158 1.31 -45.62 20.14
CA ASP A 158 2.78 -45.59 20.08
C ASP A 158 3.37 -46.23 18.77
N ILE A 159 4.71 -46.30 18.69
CA ILE A 159 5.58 -47.20 17.88
C ILE A 159 6.06 -46.70 16.49
N LEU A 160 7.39 -46.58 16.38
CA LEU A 160 8.18 -46.53 15.14
C LEU A 160 8.40 -47.93 14.54
N ARG A 161 8.09 -48.13 13.24
CA ARG A 161 8.95 -48.99 12.38
C ARG A 161 8.74 -48.81 10.87
N GLY A 162 9.86 -48.63 10.17
CA GLY A 162 10.17 -48.90 8.75
C GLY A 162 9.05 -48.93 7.69
N GLY A 163 9.14 -48.01 6.72
CA GLY A 163 8.45 -48.09 5.43
C GLY A 163 8.93 -46.96 4.50
N THR A 164 9.55 -47.30 3.38
CA THR A 164 10.08 -46.33 2.40
C THR A 164 9.03 -45.92 1.35
N GLU A 165 9.33 -44.84 0.63
CA GLU A 165 8.66 -44.34 -0.59
C GLU A 165 7.29 -43.65 -0.44
N ARG A 166 7.27 -42.32 -0.72
CA ARG A 166 6.30 -41.55 -1.56
C ARG A 166 6.23 -40.05 -1.23
N PHE A 167 7.38 -39.36 -1.17
CA PHE A 167 7.44 -37.90 -0.88
C PHE A 167 8.00 -37.00 -2.01
N PHE A 168 8.21 -37.52 -3.23
CA PHE A 168 8.80 -36.77 -4.34
C PHE A 168 7.85 -36.49 -5.52
N ILE A 169 6.84 -35.64 -5.31
CA ILE A 169 6.10 -34.99 -6.43
C ILE A 169 5.98 -33.47 -6.22
N ASN A 170 5.62 -32.99 -5.02
CA ASN A 170 5.30 -31.56 -4.79
C ASN A 170 6.50 -30.58 -4.73
N ILE A 171 7.74 -31.02 -4.92
CA ILE A 171 8.91 -30.12 -4.80
C ILE A 171 9.17 -29.28 -6.07
N LYS A 172 8.59 -29.65 -7.22
CA LYS A 172 8.91 -29.05 -8.53
C LYS A 172 8.23 -27.69 -8.79
N ASP A 173 6.99 -27.49 -8.35
CA ASP A 173 6.24 -26.24 -8.63
C ASP A 173 6.55 -25.09 -7.68
N THR A 174 6.96 -25.38 -6.44
CA THR A 174 7.46 -24.36 -5.51
C THR A 174 8.78 -23.78 -6.01
N SER A 175 9.68 -24.62 -6.54
CA SER A 175 10.94 -24.19 -7.15
C SER A 175 10.75 -23.17 -8.27
N SER A 176 9.74 -23.35 -9.14
CA SER A 176 9.45 -22.39 -10.23
C SER A 176 9.17 -20.97 -9.74
N LYS A 177 8.51 -20.81 -8.59
CA LYS A 177 8.21 -19.50 -8.00
C LYS A 177 9.43 -18.90 -7.28
N VAL A 178 10.21 -19.73 -6.57
CA VAL A 178 11.40 -19.27 -5.83
C VAL A 178 12.57 -18.94 -6.78
N ILE A 179 12.78 -19.72 -7.83
CA ILE A 179 13.81 -19.44 -8.86
C ILE A 179 13.55 -18.09 -9.52
N GLN A 180 12.29 -17.72 -9.76
CA GLN A 180 11.94 -16.43 -10.35
C GLN A 180 12.08 -15.25 -9.38
N SER A 181 12.07 -15.45 -8.05
CA SER A 181 12.44 -14.40 -7.08
C SER A 181 13.95 -14.33 -6.82
N VAL A 182 14.68 -15.44 -6.91
CA VAL A 182 16.14 -15.47 -6.67
C VAL A 182 16.93 -14.97 -7.89
N ALA A 183 16.38 -15.09 -9.11
CA ALA A 183 17.01 -14.60 -10.34
C ALA A 183 17.11 -13.05 -10.46
N ASN A 184 16.55 -12.27 -9.52
CA ASN A 184 16.64 -10.80 -9.53
C ASN A 184 17.94 -10.23 -8.92
N TYR A 185 18.68 -11.00 -8.11
CA TYR A 185 19.78 -10.50 -7.26
C TYR A 185 21.11 -10.18 -7.98
N ALA A 186 21.07 -9.69 -9.23
CA ALA A 186 22.28 -9.48 -10.06
C ALA A 186 22.27 -8.23 -10.97
N LYS A 187 21.37 -7.27 -10.75
CA LYS A 187 21.47 -5.86 -11.21
C LYS A 187 20.48 -4.99 -10.43
N GLY A 188 20.71 -3.69 -10.34
CA GLY A 188 19.85 -2.79 -9.57
C GLY A 188 18.39 -2.88 -10.01
N ASP A 189 17.48 -3.15 -9.07
CA ASP A 189 16.08 -3.47 -9.36
C ASP A 189 15.37 -2.33 -10.09
N LEU A 190 15.04 -2.57 -11.35
CA LEU A 190 14.22 -1.67 -12.15
C LEU A 190 12.76 -1.86 -11.78
N ASP A 191 12.08 -0.77 -11.44
CA ASP A 191 10.65 -0.72 -11.23
C ASP A 191 9.90 -0.91 -12.56
N ILE A 192 9.77 -2.17 -12.99
CA ILE A 192 9.08 -2.62 -14.20
C ILE A 192 8.24 -3.86 -13.84
N SER A 193 6.91 -3.70 -13.73
CA SER A 193 5.97 -4.79 -13.40
C SER A 193 5.24 -5.29 -14.65
N TYR A 194 5.23 -6.60 -14.88
CA TYR A 194 4.47 -7.21 -15.98
C TYR A 194 3.03 -7.50 -15.52
N ILE A 195 2.09 -6.68 -16.01
CA ILE A 195 0.65 -6.85 -15.75
C ILE A 195 0.12 -8.06 -16.52
N THR A 196 0.59 -8.22 -17.77
CA THR A 196 0.45 -9.45 -18.56
C THR A 196 1.80 -9.81 -19.19
N SER A 197 1.90 -10.95 -19.87
CA SER A 197 3.10 -11.31 -20.64
C SER A 197 3.46 -10.32 -21.76
N ARG A 198 2.51 -9.46 -22.18
CA ARG A 198 2.66 -8.50 -23.29
C ARG A 198 2.45 -7.03 -22.90
N ILE A 199 2.16 -6.75 -21.63
CA ILE A 199 1.94 -5.40 -21.10
C ILE A 199 2.72 -5.25 -19.79
N ALA A 200 3.73 -4.38 -19.81
CA ALA A 200 4.48 -3.99 -18.62
C ALA A 200 4.23 -2.52 -18.28
N VAL A 201 4.39 -2.19 -16.99
CA VAL A 201 4.28 -0.84 -16.44
C VAL A 201 5.55 -0.49 -15.70
N MET A 202 6.01 0.75 -15.81
CA MET A 202 7.19 1.25 -15.08
C MET A 202 7.01 2.67 -14.55
N SER A 203 7.86 3.08 -13.63
CA SER A 203 8.05 4.52 -13.31
C SER A 203 8.94 5.22 -14.34
N PHE A 204 9.02 6.55 -14.25
CA PHE A 204 9.69 7.39 -15.24
C PHE A 204 11.18 7.03 -15.44
N PRO A 205 11.63 6.71 -16.66
CA PRO A 205 13.04 6.49 -16.95
C PRO A 205 13.80 7.82 -16.92
N ALA A 206 14.69 7.98 -15.95
CA ALA A 206 15.41 9.21 -15.67
C ALA A 206 16.82 9.24 -16.27
N GLU A 207 17.29 10.45 -16.58
CA GLU A 207 18.68 10.76 -16.94
C GLU A 207 19.33 11.59 -15.82
N GLY A 208 20.65 11.48 -15.66
CA GLY A 208 21.43 12.23 -14.67
C GLY A 208 21.05 11.89 -13.22
N VAL A 209 21.24 12.84 -12.31
CA VAL A 209 21.13 12.63 -10.85
C VAL A 209 19.74 12.11 -10.39
N GLU A 210 18.69 12.27 -11.18
CA GLU A 210 17.38 11.65 -10.88
C GLU A 210 17.39 10.10 -10.94
N SER A 211 18.32 9.48 -11.68
CA SER A 211 18.42 8.01 -11.80
C SER A 211 18.97 7.31 -10.55
N ALA A 212 19.45 8.06 -9.55
CA ALA A 212 19.77 7.50 -8.23
C ALA A 212 18.50 7.20 -7.39
N ILE A 213 17.32 7.65 -7.82
CA ILE A 213 16.06 7.53 -7.06
C ILE A 213 14.89 7.01 -7.95
N LYS A 214 15.15 6.78 -9.24
CA LYS A 214 14.21 6.29 -10.25
C LYS A 214 14.95 5.34 -11.20
N ASN A 215 14.20 4.57 -11.99
CA ASN A 215 14.71 3.81 -13.13
C ASN A 215 15.72 4.63 -13.98
N ASN A 216 16.96 4.16 -14.10
CA ASN A 216 17.94 4.73 -15.04
C ASN A 216 17.54 4.40 -16.48
N ILE A 217 17.46 5.40 -17.37
CA ILE A 217 17.00 5.18 -18.76
C ILE A 217 17.85 4.16 -19.53
N GLU A 218 19.17 4.10 -19.27
CA GLU A 218 20.04 3.18 -20.00
C GLU A 218 19.94 1.75 -19.45
N ASP A 219 19.71 1.56 -18.15
CA ASP A 219 19.44 0.24 -17.59
C ASP A 219 18.06 -0.28 -18.02
N VAL A 220 17.03 0.58 -18.05
CA VAL A 220 15.71 0.26 -18.66
C VAL A 220 15.88 -0.14 -20.11
N ARG A 221 16.66 0.60 -20.88
CA ARG A 221 16.98 0.26 -22.27
C ARG A 221 17.64 -1.11 -22.35
N LEU A 222 18.73 -1.36 -21.62
CA LEU A 222 19.47 -2.63 -21.66
C LEU A 222 18.58 -3.81 -21.26
N PHE A 223 17.68 -3.64 -20.28
CA PHE A 223 16.67 -4.64 -19.91
C PHE A 223 15.65 -4.89 -21.03
N LEU A 224 15.12 -3.84 -21.65
CA LEU A 224 14.12 -3.98 -22.73
C LEU A 224 14.74 -4.51 -24.04
N ASP A 225 15.96 -4.11 -24.39
CA ASP A 225 16.68 -4.58 -25.57
C ASP A 225 17.12 -6.05 -25.43
N SER A 226 17.58 -6.47 -24.24
CA SER A 226 17.95 -7.88 -23.99
C SER A 226 16.74 -8.81 -23.90
N LYS A 227 15.63 -8.34 -23.31
CA LYS A 227 14.43 -9.17 -23.11
C LYS A 227 13.47 -9.16 -24.30
N HIS A 228 13.38 -8.05 -25.03
CA HIS A 228 12.45 -7.85 -26.16
C HIS A 228 13.15 -7.19 -27.38
N PRO A 229 14.26 -7.76 -27.91
CA PRO A 229 15.04 -7.16 -28.99
C PRO A 229 14.17 -6.86 -30.22
N GLY A 230 14.05 -5.59 -30.59
CA GLY A 230 13.17 -5.12 -31.66
C GLY A 230 11.67 -5.11 -31.36
N ARG A 231 11.18 -5.68 -30.25
CA ARG A 231 9.75 -6.01 -30.03
C ARG A 231 8.99 -5.18 -28.99
N TYR A 232 9.61 -4.24 -28.29
CA TYR A 232 8.89 -3.33 -27.39
C TYR A 232 8.55 -1.98 -28.03
N ALA A 233 7.44 -1.37 -27.59
CA ALA A 233 7.12 0.04 -27.80
C ALA A 233 6.74 0.69 -26.45
N VAL A 234 7.17 1.94 -26.25
CA VAL A 234 7.04 2.69 -24.99
C VAL A 234 5.95 3.77 -25.12
N TYR A 235 5.10 3.90 -24.10
CA TYR A 235 4.00 4.85 -24.04
C TYR A 235 4.21 5.80 -22.86
N ASN A 236 4.55 7.05 -23.14
CA ASN A 236 4.84 8.07 -22.14
C ASN A 236 3.56 8.83 -21.77
N LEU A 237 3.03 8.55 -20.58
CA LEU A 237 1.88 9.21 -19.97
C LEU A 237 2.30 10.31 -18.98
N SER A 238 3.50 10.86 -19.12
CA SER A 238 3.98 11.97 -18.29
C SER A 238 4.14 13.25 -19.12
N PRO A 239 4.04 14.44 -18.51
CA PRO A 239 4.30 15.71 -19.19
C PRO A 239 5.80 15.99 -19.40
N ARG A 240 6.68 15.03 -19.09
CA ARG A 240 8.13 15.11 -19.31
C ARG A 240 8.51 14.17 -20.44
N SER A 241 9.11 14.69 -21.49
CA SER A 241 9.74 13.87 -22.54
C SER A 241 11.21 13.58 -22.21
N TYR A 242 11.80 12.68 -22.98
CA TYR A 242 13.24 12.36 -22.99
C TYR A 242 13.65 11.99 -24.42
N ARG A 243 14.94 11.75 -24.67
CA ARG A 243 15.42 11.43 -26.03
C ARG A 243 14.89 10.06 -26.49
N SER A 244 13.91 10.08 -27.39
CA SER A 244 13.27 8.88 -27.96
C SER A 244 14.25 7.89 -28.62
N SER A 245 15.41 8.38 -29.08
CA SER A 245 16.50 7.57 -29.62
C SER A 245 17.06 6.54 -28.62
N ARG A 246 16.95 6.78 -27.30
CA ARG A 246 17.29 5.79 -26.26
C ARG A 246 16.52 4.47 -26.43
N PHE A 247 15.29 4.54 -26.93
CA PHE A 247 14.41 3.39 -27.17
C PHE A 247 14.22 3.10 -28.66
N HIS A 248 15.19 3.51 -29.49
CA HIS A 248 15.19 3.31 -30.94
C HIS A 248 13.99 4.00 -31.63
N ASN A 249 13.62 5.18 -31.14
CA ASN A 249 12.48 6.01 -31.58
C ASN A 249 11.09 5.36 -31.41
N ARG A 250 10.97 4.25 -30.68
CA ARG A 250 9.69 3.56 -30.39
C ARG A 250 9.00 4.12 -29.14
N VAL A 251 8.94 5.45 -29.03
CA VAL A 251 8.29 6.16 -27.90
C VAL A 251 7.10 6.94 -28.42
N SER A 252 5.91 6.63 -27.91
CA SER A 252 4.68 7.37 -28.15
C SER A 252 4.44 8.36 -27.02
N GLU A 253 4.54 9.66 -27.32
CA GLU A 253 4.24 10.74 -26.38
C GLU A 253 2.72 10.93 -26.29
N CYS A 254 2.12 10.56 -25.15
CA CYS A 254 0.65 10.47 -25.02
C CYS A 254 -0.02 11.74 -24.45
N GLY A 255 0.74 12.78 -24.12
CA GLY A 255 0.21 14.12 -23.79
C GLY A 255 -0.73 14.16 -22.58
N TRP A 256 -0.49 13.37 -21.53
CA TRP A 256 -1.39 13.26 -20.38
C TRP A 256 -1.33 14.50 -19.45
N PRO A 257 -2.46 15.16 -19.13
CA PRO A 257 -2.46 16.34 -18.27
C PRO A 257 -2.23 15.97 -16.79
N ALA A 258 -1.30 16.64 -16.13
CA ALA A 258 -0.99 16.37 -14.72
C ALA A 258 -2.22 16.58 -13.82
N ARG A 259 -2.47 15.61 -12.91
CA ARG A 259 -3.59 15.59 -11.95
C ARG A 259 -5.00 15.61 -12.54
N ARG A 260 -5.18 15.42 -13.86
CA ARG A 260 -6.49 15.31 -14.52
C ARG A 260 -6.63 13.96 -15.24
N THR A 261 -7.88 13.56 -15.50
CA THR A 261 -8.20 12.50 -16.47
C THR A 261 -7.75 12.91 -17.88
N PRO A 262 -7.48 11.97 -18.78
CA PRO A 262 -7.26 12.29 -20.19
C PRO A 262 -8.59 12.76 -20.81
N ASN A 263 -8.56 13.28 -22.05
CA ASN A 263 -9.79 13.29 -22.83
C ASN A 263 -10.06 11.86 -23.37
N LEU A 264 -11.34 11.49 -23.53
CA LEU A 264 -11.75 10.12 -23.87
C LEU A 264 -11.23 9.69 -25.25
N GLN A 265 -11.18 10.62 -26.20
CA GLN A 265 -10.62 10.40 -27.54
C GLN A 265 -9.14 10.00 -27.50
N ASN A 266 -8.33 10.64 -26.66
CA ASN A 266 -6.91 10.30 -26.48
C ASN A 266 -6.77 8.94 -25.81
N LEU A 267 -7.53 8.66 -24.75
CA LEU A 267 -7.53 7.35 -24.09
C LEU A 267 -7.85 6.20 -25.07
N TYR A 268 -8.90 6.36 -25.88
CA TYR A 268 -9.24 5.44 -26.96
C TYR A 268 -8.14 5.32 -28.02
N SER A 269 -7.52 6.45 -28.41
CA SER A 269 -6.44 6.47 -29.41
C SER A 269 -5.17 5.76 -28.93
N ILE A 270 -4.81 5.91 -27.65
CA ILE A 270 -3.71 5.16 -27.00
C ILE A 270 -4.04 3.67 -27.02
N CYS A 271 -5.24 3.27 -26.57
CA CYS A 271 -5.64 1.86 -26.57
C CYS A 271 -5.65 1.24 -27.99
N LYS A 272 -6.14 1.98 -28.99
CA LYS A 272 -6.13 1.58 -30.40
C LYS A 272 -4.70 1.45 -30.95
N ASN A 273 -3.78 2.34 -30.57
CA ASN A 273 -2.37 2.25 -30.97
C ASN A 273 -1.69 1.02 -30.33
N MET A 274 -1.85 0.81 -29.02
CA MET A 274 -1.38 -0.37 -28.30
C MET A 274 -1.91 -1.66 -28.95
N HIS A 275 -3.20 -1.72 -29.30
CA HIS A 275 -3.80 -2.88 -29.95
C HIS A 275 -3.16 -3.13 -31.33
N SER A 276 -2.97 -2.07 -32.12
CA SER A 276 -2.32 -2.17 -33.44
C SER A 276 -0.89 -2.72 -33.33
N TRP A 277 -0.08 -2.21 -32.39
CA TRP A 277 1.28 -2.70 -32.13
C TRP A 277 1.30 -4.17 -31.70
N LEU A 278 0.42 -4.57 -30.78
CA LEU A 278 0.34 -5.96 -30.29
C LEU A 278 -0.25 -6.93 -31.33
N LYS A 279 -0.96 -6.43 -32.35
CA LYS A 279 -1.49 -7.23 -33.47
C LYS A 279 -0.46 -7.48 -34.58
N GLN A 280 0.58 -6.66 -34.70
CA GLN A 280 1.61 -6.80 -35.76
C GLN A 280 2.50 -8.05 -35.59
N ASP A 281 2.81 -8.45 -34.35
CA ASP A 281 3.57 -9.68 -34.06
C ASP A 281 3.17 -10.21 -32.67
N PRO A 282 2.97 -11.52 -32.45
CA PRO A 282 2.62 -12.08 -31.15
C PRO A 282 3.70 -11.86 -30.07
N LYS A 283 4.95 -11.60 -30.45
CA LYS A 283 6.06 -11.28 -29.53
C LYS A 283 6.16 -9.78 -29.20
N ASN A 284 5.38 -8.91 -29.83
CA ASN A 284 5.39 -7.48 -29.50
C ASN A 284 4.88 -7.22 -28.07
N VAL A 285 5.44 -6.21 -27.40
CA VAL A 285 5.13 -5.83 -26.02
C VAL A 285 4.90 -4.31 -25.91
N CYS A 286 3.93 -3.90 -25.10
CA CYS A 286 3.71 -2.50 -24.72
C CYS A 286 4.32 -2.22 -23.34
N ILE A 287 5.10 -1.14 -23.23
CA ILE A 287 5.65 -0.64 -21.97
C ILE A 287 4.98 0.71 -21.66
N VAL A 288 4.16 0.77 -20.62
CA VAL A 288 3.41 1.99 -20.24
C VAL A 288 4.07 2.64 -19.03
N HIS A 289 4.27 3.96 -19.04
CA HIS A 289 4.78 4.65 -17.85
C HIS A 289 4.16 6.04 -17.65
N CYS A 290 4.12 6.48 -16.39
CA CYS A 290 3.88 7.88 -16.03
C CYS A 290 5.08 8.39 -15.21
N LEU A 291 4.85 9.24 -14.21
CA LEU A 291 5.92 9.70 -13.30
C LEU A 291 6.35 8.62 -12.30
N ASP A 292 5.38 7.86 -11.79
CA ASP A 292 5.50 6.84 -10.72
C ASP A 292 5.00 5.44 -11.15
N GLY A 293 4.46 5.30 -12.37
CA GLY A 293 3.84 4.07 -12.85
C GLY A 293 2.56 3.67 -12.11
N ARG A 294 1.86 4.60 -11.43
CA ARG A 294 0.62 4.32 -10.68
C ARG A 294 -0.62 4.81 -11.42
N ALA A 295 -1.37 5.78 -10.90
CA ALA A 295 -2.74 6.10 -11.31
C ALA A 295 -2.95 6.26 -12.84
N ALA A 296 -2.13 7.04 -13.53
CA ALA A 296 -2.30 7.25 -14.98
C ALA A 296 -1.98 5.99 -15.80
N SER A 297 -0.93 5.24 -15.41
CA SER A 297 -0.60 3.94 -16.03
C SER A 297 -1.70 2.91 -15.77
N ALA A 298 -2.31 2.93 -14.59
CA ALA A 298 -3.45 2.08 -14.26
C ALA A 298 -4.67 2.39 -15.12
N VAL A 299 -5.01 3.65 -15.35
CA VAL A 299 -6.14 4.01 -16.24
C VAL A 299 -5.88 3.49 -17.66
N VAL A 300 -4.72 3.76 -18.26
CA VAL A 300 -4.42 3.28 -19.62
C VAL A 300 -4.43 1.76 -19.71
N VAL A 301 -3.79 1.06 -18.77
CA VAL A 301 -3.74 -0.40 -18.82
C VAL A 301 -5.10 -1.03 -18.54
N CYS A 302 -5.87 -0.53 -17.57
CA CYS A 302 -7.21 -1.05 -17.29
C CYS A 302 -8.16 -0.78 -18.48
N SER A 303 -8.18 0.46 -19.00
CA SER A 303 -8.93 0.79 -20.22
C SER A 303 -8.47 -0.04 -21.42
N PHE A 304 -7.19 -0.38 -21.55
CA PHE A 304 -6.71 -1.26 -22.63
C PHE A 304 -7.20 -2.71 -22.48
N LEU A 305 -7.28 -3.23 -21.26
CA LEU A 305 -7.78 -4.58 -20.99
C LEU A 305 -9.30 -4.65 -21.22
N CYS A 306 -10.05 -3.60 -20.87
CA CYS A 306 -11.46 -3.44 -21.25
C CYS A 306 -11.64 -3.24 -22.77
N PHE A 307 -10.73 -2.48 -23.42
CA PHE A 307 -10.70 -2.31 -24.88
C PHE A 307 -10.53 -3.66 -25.61
N CYS A 308 -9.76 -4.58 -25.02
CA CYS A 308 -9.59 -5.94 -25.52
C CYS A 308 -10.65 -6.93 -25.02
N ARG A 309 -11.73 -6.44 -24.39
CA ARG A 309 -12.84 -7.24 -23.81
C ARG A 309 -12.40 -8.32 -22.81
N LEU A 310 -11.24 -8.16 -22.15
CA LEU A 310 -10.79 -9.08 -21.09
C LEU A 310 -11.57 -8.87 -19.79
N PHE A 311 -12.02 -7.63 -19.54
CA PHE A 311 -12.87 -7.28 -18.41
C PHE A 311 -14.04 -6.42 -18.89
N THR A 312 -15.24 -6.70 -18.38
CA THR A 312 -16.45 -5.89 -18.59
C THR A 312 -16.63 -4.81 -17.52
N THR A 313 -15.95 -4.90 -16.37
CA THR A 313 -16.04 -3.94 -15.27
C THR A 313 -14.69 -3.30 -14.95
N ALA A 314 -14.72 -2.02 -14.58
CA ALA A 314 -13.52 -1.27 -14.21
C ALA A 314 -12.86 -1.84 -12.93
N GLU A 315 -13.67 -2.32 -11.98
CA GLU A 315 -13.26 -2.94 -10.73
C GLU A 315 -12.37 -4.16 -10.97
N ALA A 316 -12.75 -5.08 -11.85
CA ALA A 316 -11.99 -6.29 -12.13
C ALA A 316 -10.61 -5.97 -12.76
N ALA A 317 -10.59 -5.03 -13.71
CA ALA A 317 -9.35 -4.56 -14.34
C ALA A 317 -8.40 -3.88 -13.33
N VAL A 318 -8.94 -2.99 -12.48
CA VAL A 318 -8.18 -2.26 -11.46
C VAL A 318 -7.70 -3.18 -10.33
N TYR A 319 -8.50 -4.17 -9.94
CA TYR A 319 -8.12 -5.19 -8.96
C TYR A 319 -6.94 -6.02 -9.47
N MET A 320 -7.02 -6.52 -10.71
CA MET A 320 -5.92 -7.29 -11.33
C MET A 320 -4.65 -6.45 -11.47
N PHE A 321 -4.75 -5.18 -11.90
CA PHE A 321 -3.62 -4.25 -11.90
C PHE A 321 -3.00 -4.10 -10.50
N SER A 322 -3.84 -3.95 -9.47
CA SER A 322 -3.40 -3.76 -8.09
C SER A 322 -2.65 -4.98 -7.54
N MET A 323 -3.08 -6.21 -7.91
CA MET A 323 -2.39 -7.45 -7.58
C MET A 323 -1.05 -7.65 -8.33
N LYS A 324 -0.90 -7.06 -9.52
CA LYS A 324 0.30 -7.22 -10.36
C LYS A 324 1.37 -6.14 -10.16
N ARG A 325 1.05 -5.06 -9.45
CA ARG A 325 1.95 -3.94 -9.18
C ARG A 325 1.74 -3.41 -7.76
N CYS A 326 0.83 -2.46 -7.59
CA CYS A 326 0.39 -1.96 -6.29
C CYS A 326 -0.96 -1.24 -6.44
N PRO A 327 -1.72 -1.02 -5.34
CA PRO A 327 -2.93 -0.20 -5.38
C PRO A 327 -2.65 1.17 -6.02
N PRO A 328 -3.25 1.51 -7.18
CA PRO A 328 -2.79 2.62 -8.01
C PRO A 328 -3.23 4.00 -7.52
N GLY A 329 -4.15 4.08 -6.56
CA GLY A 329 -4.68 5.36 -6.07
C GLY A 329 -5.52 6.10 -7.12
N ILE A 330 -6.31 5.37 -7.91
CA ILE A 330 -7.23 6.00 -8.87
C ILE A 330 -8.31 6.83 -8.17
N TRP A 331 -8.81 7.84 -8.87
CA TRP A 331 -9.85 8.77 -8.39
C TRP A 331 -11.21 8.35 -8.98
N PRO A 332 -12.36 8.81 -8.43
CA PRO A 332 -13.67 8.51 -9.02
C PRO A 332 -13.81 8.90 -10.49
N SER A 333 -13.17 10.00 -10.91
CA SER A 333 -13.06 10.41 -12.32
C SER A 333 -12.23 9.41 -13.15
N HIS A 334 -11.10 8.93 -12.63
CA HIS A 334 -10.28 7.91 -13.28
C HIS A 334 -11.04 6.59 -13.46
N LYS A 335 -11.83 6.14 -12.46
CA LYS A 335 -12.71 4.96 -12.58
C LYS A 335 -13.73 5.14 -13.70
N ARG A 336 -14.41 6.30 -13.74
CA ARG A 336 -15.42 6.64 -14.75
C ARG A 336 -14.90 6.60 -16.19
N TYR A 337 -13.63 6.97 -16.42
CA TYR A 337 -13.01 6.88 -17.74
C TYR A 337 -12.65 5.43 -18.16
N ILE A 338 -12.54 4.51 -17.20
CA ILE A 338 -12.44 3.06 -17.49
C ILE A 338 -13.83 2.50 -17.76
N GLU A 339 -14.85 2.90 -16.98
CA GLU A 339 -16.27 2.56 -17.20
C GLU A 339 -16.73 2.97 -18.62
N TYR A 340 -16.47 4.22 -19.04
CA TYR A 340 -16.74 4.67 -20.42
C TYR A 340 -16.06 3.81 -21.50
N MET A 341 -14.91 3.18 -21.21
CA MET A 341 -14.24 2.27 -22.15
C MET A 341 -14.91 0.89 -22.18
N CYS A 342 -15.46 0.42 -21.05
CA CYS A 342 -16.34 -0.75 -21.01
C CYS A 342 -17.61 -0.48 -21.83
N ASP A 343 -18.29 0.63 -21.57
CA ASP A 343 -19.54 1.03 -22.24
C ASP A 343 -19.37 1.10 -23.76
N MET A 344 -18.26 1.71 -24.23
CA MET A 344 -17.92 1.80 -25.65
C MET A 344 -17.49 0.46 -26.29
N MET A 345 -17.09 -0.54 -25.49
CA MET A 345 -16.66 -1.87 -25.96
C MET A 345 -17.67 -2.99 -25.68
N ALA A 346 -18.80 -2.71 -25.04
CA ALA A 346 -19.86 -3.69 -24.78
C ALA A 346 -20.38 -4.36 -26.07
N ASP A 347 -21.09 -5.48 -25.93
CA ASP A 347 -21.67 -6.17 -27.10
C ASP A 347 -22.77 -5.33 -27.77
N GLU A 348 -23.49 -4.52 -26.99
CA GLU A 348 -24.24 -3.35 -27.46
C GLU A 348 -23.45 -2.07 -27.08
N PRO A 349 -22.58 -1.54 -27.97
CA PRO A 349 -21.64 -0.48 -27.60
C PRO A 349 -22.31 0.91 -27.53
N ILE A 350 -22.09 1.61 -26.41
CA ILE A 350 -22.58 2.98 -26.22
C ILE A 350 -21.65 3.96 -26.95
N ILE A 351 -22.18 4.63 -27.98
CA ILE A 351 -21.43 5.62 -28.78
C ILE A 351 -21.62 7.03 -28.18
N PRO A 352 -20.54 7.73 -27.75
CA PRO A 352 -20.65 9.09 -27.23
C PRO A 352 -21.17 10.09 -28.28
N HIS A 353 -22.15 10.90 -27.92
CA HIS A 353 -22.72 11.91 -28.83
C HIS A 353 -21.91 13.22 -28.83
N SER A 354 -21.94 13.94 -29.95
CA SER A 354 -21.34 15.29 -30.10
C SER A 354 -22.31 16.44 -29.76
N LYS A 355 -23.52 16.16 -29.29
CA LYS A 355 -24.53 17.19 -28.95
C LYS A 355 -24.04 18.08 -27.79
N PRO A 356 -24.09 19.43 -27.91
CA PRO A 356 -23.71 20.33 -26.84
C PRO A 356 -24.68 20.26 -25.67
N ILE A 357 -24.17 20.36 -24.44
CA ILE A 357 -24.96 20.34 -23.20
C ILE A 357 -24.78 21.67 -22.48
N LEU A 358 -25.88 22.38 -22.23
CA LEU A 358 -25.90 23.59 -21.39
C LEU A 358 -26.11 23.20 -19.93
N ILE A 359 -25.08 23.37 -19.09
CA ILE A 359 -25.19 23.22 -17.64
C ILE A 359 -25.94 24.44 -17.09
N LYS A 360 -27.21 24.27 -16.73
CA LYS A 360 -28.08 25.36 -16.25
C LYS A 360 -27.81 25.76 -14.79
N SER A 361 -27.48 24.79 -13.94
CA SER A 361 -27.25 24.98 -12.51
C SER A 361 -26.46 23.80 -11.93
N ILE A 362 -25.81 24.02 -10.80
CA ILE A 362 -25.15 22.99 -10.00
C ILE A 362 -25.74 23.08 -8.59
N ILE A 363 -26.22 21.94 -8.07
CA ILE A 363 -26.80 21.83 -6.72
C ILE A 363 -25.85 20.98 -5.88
N MET A 364 -25.46 21.48 -4.71
CA MET A 364 -24.52 20.83 -3.80
C MET A 364 -25.22 20.47 -2.49
N THR A 365 -25.35 19.18 -2.20
CA THR A 365 -26.12 18.67 -1.05
C THR A 365 -25.42 17.43 -0.48
N PRO A 366 -25.24 17.31 0.85
CA PRO A 366 -25.43 18.36 1.88
C PRO A 366 -24.39 19.48 1.76
N VAL A 367 -24.56 20.57 2.53
CA VAL A 367 -23.61 21.70 2.55
C VAL A 367 -22.28 21.26 3.18
N PRO A 368 -21.14 21.33 2.47
CA PRO A 368 -19.85 20.85 3.01
C PRO A 368 -19.24 21.75 4.10
N LEU A 369 -18.50 21.14 5.04
CA LEU A 369 -18.06 21.77 6.28
C LEU A 369 -16.57 22.21 6.25
N PHE A 370 -16.25 23.14 5.34
CA PHE A 370 -14.88 23.61 5.06
C PHE A 370 -14.46 24.90 5.78
N SER A 371 -15.39 25.62 6.40
CA SER A 371 -15.12 26.77 7.28
C SER A 371 -14.25 26.39 8.49
N LYS A 372 -13.57 27.39 9.07
CA LYS A 372 -12.81 27.23 10.33
C LYS A 372 -13.66 26.68 11.49
N GLN A 373 -14.96 27.00 11.50
CA GLN A 373 -15.93 26.54 12.51
C GLN A 373 -16.60 25.20 12.16
N ARG A 374 -16.27 24.58 11.02
CA ARG A 374 -16.87 23.30 10.55
C ARG A 374 -18.40 23.31 10.47
N ASN A 375 -19.02 24.46 10.19
CA ASN A 375 -20.48 24.65 10.14
C ASN A 375 -21.02 25.01 8.73
N GLY A 376 -20.15 25.11 7.73
CA GLY A 376 -20.51 25.42 6.34
C GLY A 376 -19.29 25.73 5.46
N CYS A 377 -19.51 26.30 4.27
CA CYS A 377 -18.45 26.68 3.32
C CYS A 377 -18.82 27.96 2.53
N ARG A 378 -17.85 28.52 1.78
CA ARG A 378 -18.06 29.57 0.77
C ARG A 378 -17.56 29.04 -0.59
N PRO A 379 -18.39 28.33 -1.36
CA PRO A 379 -17.96 27.70 -2.61
C PRO A 379 -17.90 28.70 -3.76
N PHE A 380 -17.02 28.41 -4.72
CA PHE A 380 -17.11 28.86 -6.11
C PHE A 380 -16.89 27.64 -7.01
N CYS A 381 -17.17 27.76 -8.30
CA CYS A 381 -17.00 26.68 -9.27
C CYS A 381 -16.32 27.21 -10.54
N GLU A 382 -15.44 26.39 -11.12
CA GLU A 382 -14.73 26.59 -12.39
C GLU A 382 -14.82 25.28 -13.20
#